data_AF-A0A358UZZ3-F1
#
_entry.id   AF-A0A358UZZ3-F1
#
_cell.length_a   1.000
_cell.length_b   1.000
_cell.length_c   1.000
_cell.angle_alpha   90.00
_cell.angle_beta   90.00
_cell.angle_gamma   90.00
#
_symmetry.space_group_name_H-M   'P 1'
#
loop_
_entity.id
_entity.type
_entity.pdbx_description
1 polymer ?
#
loop_
_entity_poly.entity_id
_entity_poly.type
_entity_poly.pdbx_seq_one_letter_code
_entity_poly.pdbx_strand_id
1 'polypeptide(L)'
;MRQSKNNFILSLICSLIFVSTACGASNSRVHLQSETQERLVVPSPSGVGSRKTSALWDTYYLQTALELIDGAEEEIDIVQFEYSYGKAVDKIQKALVRAVKRGVRVRVWLDDEPNSSHKSIPYLERNGIEAELDNSDSRVHTKMILVDRKKVLFGSTNFSPQSILYNHETDMRVDDSLVGNACYDYAMRLRAAPSEPAGLQPVRIENFELHFDRTFEEALMKLVESAKKSIDLQMYGTSLYLDDPMSPPTRAFNLLRDAVRRGVEVRVVLERAEESNFSEKTNSLNKKTADYLKAAGVKVKFDRSDVISHAKLLIVDDIATVGSMNWGFGGFRRYHEINAIVSEETSVSDLKRYFEVLWEEAE
;
A
#
# COMPACT_ATOMS: atom_id res chain seq x y z
N MET A 1 5.41 -66.57 -50.01
CA MET A 1 5.68 -66.46 -51.46
C MET A 1 5.15 -65.13 -51.96
N ARG A 2 6.04 -64.27 -52.48
CA ARG A 2 5.88 -63.13 -53.43
C ARG A 2 4.70 -62.13 -53.22
N GLN A 3 5.00 -60.88 -52.82
CA GLN A 3 5.11 -59.65 -53.67
C GLN A 3 3.73 -59.12 -54.13
N SER A 4 3.38 -57.83 -54.13
CA SER A 4 4.13 -56.58 -54.36
C SER A 4 3.35 -55.35 -53.83
N LYS A 5 3.99 -54.40 -53.14
CA LYS A 5 4.46 -53.05 -53.60
C LYS A 5 3.40 -51.95 -53.82
N ASN A 6 3.49 -50.90 -52.99
CA ASN A 6 3.78 -49.48 -53.35
C ASN A 6 3.34 -48.58 -52.17
N ASN A 7 4.25 -48.10 -51.31
CA ASN A 7 5.08 -46.88 -51.43
C ASN A 7 4.27 -45.57 -51.49
N PHE A 8 4.29 -44.78 -50.41
CA PHE A 8 5.07 -43.53 -50.36
C PHE A 8 5.41 -43.16 -48.90
N ILE A 9 6.68 -42.80 -48.70
CA ILE A 9 7.39 -42.49 -47.45
C ILE A 9 7.69 -40.97 -47.44
N LEU A 10 8.03 -40.46 -46.25
CA LEU A 10 8.80 -39.24 -45.90
C LEU A 10 7.95 -38.05 -45.43
N SER A 11 8.32 -37.29 -44.40
CA SER A 11 9.40 -37.40 -43.42
C SER A 11 9.17 -36.35 -42.34
N LEU A 12 9.54 -36.70 -41.10
CA LEU A 12 9.86 -35.79 -40.02
C LEU A 12 11.11 -34.98 -40.39
N ILE A 13 11.11 -33.63 -40.30
CA ILE A 13 12.32 -32.81 -40.20
C ILE A 13 12.03 -31.58 -39.31
N CYS A 14 12.76 -31.50 -38.19
CA CYS A 14 12.96 -30.31 -37.36
C CYS A 14 13.66 -29.20 -38.15
N SER A 15 13.32 -27.94 -37.92
CA SER A 15 14.27 -26.81 -38.05
C SER A 15 13.79 -25.58 -37.28
N LEU A 16 14.53 -25.25 -36.21
CA LEU A 16 14.68 -23.89 -35.68
C LEU A 16 15.20 -22.98 -36.79
N ILE A 17 14.56 -21.83 -37.03
CA ILE A 17 15.23 -20.64 -37.58
C ILE A 17 14.71 -19.39 -36.85
N PHE A 18 15.63 -18.73 -36.15
CA PHE A 18 15.56 -17.36 -35.67
C PHE A 18 16.01 -16.42 -36.81
N VAL A 19 15.21 -15.40 -37.15
CA VAL A 19 15.58 -14.12 -37.78
C VAL A 19 14.46 -13.11 -37.43
N SER A 20 14.54 -12.36 -36.33
CA SER A 20 14.98 -10.95 -36.23
C SER A 20 14.68 -10.09 -37.47
N THR A 21 13.70 -9.19 -37.43
CA THR A 21 13.82 -7.73 -37.16
C THR A 21 12.52 -7.10 -37.70
N ALA A 22 11.94 -5.99 -37.25
CA ALA A 22 12.18 -5.04 -36.17
C ALA A 22 10.89 -4.19 -36.04
N CYS A 23 10.83 -3.39 -34.97
CA CYS A 23 9.89 -2.28 -34.75
C CYS A 23 8.42 -2.64 -34.45
N GLY A 24 8.18 -2.87 -33.16
CA GLY A 24 6.90 -2.63 -32.53
C GLY A 24 7.15 -2.24 -31.08
N ALA A 25 7.71 -1.06 -30.86
CA ALA A 25 7.72 -0.47 -29.53
C ALA A 25 6.24 -0.30 -29.11
N SER A 26 5.73 -1.19 -28.26
CA SER A 26 4.49 -0.95 -27.55
C SER A 26 4.78 0.12 -26.50
N ASN A 27 4.80 1.37 -26.98
CA ASN A 27 4.57 2.55 -26.17
C ASN A 27 3.16 2.41 -25.58
N SER A 28 3.04 1.73 -24.44
CA SER A 28 2.00 2.05 -23.49
C SER A 28 2.27 3.50 -23.05
N ARG A 29 1.67 4.45 -23.76
CA ARG A 29 1.62 5.85 -23.33
C ARG A 29 0.85 5.84 -22.01
N VAL A 30 1.58 5.89 -20.91
CA VAL A 30 1.08 6.51 -19.69
C VAL A 30 0.76 7.94 -20.13
N HIS A 31 -0.52 8.29 -20.22
CA HIS A 31 -0.88 9.69 -20.39
C HIS A 31 -0.42 10.40 -19.12
N LEU A 32 0.55 11.31 -19.28
CA LEU A 32 0.84 12.31 -18.27
C LEU A 32 -0.46 13.05 -18.04
N GLN A 33 -0.98 12.97 -16.81
CA GLN A 33 -2.11 13.75 -16.33
C GLN A 33 -1.96 15.19 -16.82
N SER A 34 -3.02 15.75 -17.40
CA SER A 34 -3.06 17.17 -17.75
C SER A 34 -2.91 18.00 -16.47
N GLU A 35 -1.92 18.89 -16.42
CA GLU A 35 -1.60 19.81 -15.32
C GLU A 35 -2.72 20.84 -15.01
N THR A 36 -3.99 20.57 -15.34
CA THR A 36 -5.01 21.62 -15.56
C THR A 36 -6.26 21.56 -14.67
N GLN A 37 -6.32 20.73 -13.63
CA GLN A 37 -7.34 20.89 -12.58
C GLN A 37 -6.70 21.16 -11.23
N GLU A 38 -7.01 22.33 -10.66
CA GLU A 38 -6.61 22.73 -9.31
C GLU A 38 -7.13 21.69 -8.31
N ARG A 39 -6.23 20.94 -7.67
CA ARG A 39 -6.55 20.18 -6.47
C ARG A 39 -6.71 21.16 -5.30
N LEU A 40 -7.64 20.89 -4.41
CA LEU A 40 -7.76 21.59 -3.15
C LEU A 40 -6.42 21.50 -2.41
N VAL A 41 -6.00 22.63 -1.84
CA VAL A 41 -4.75 22.70 -1.10
C VAL A 41 -4.90 21.85 0.14
N VAL A 42 -4.15 20.76 0.17
CA VAL A 42 -4.05 19.94 1.37
C VAL A 42 -3.17 20.66 2.39
N PRO A 43 -3.62 20.84 3.65
CA PRO A 43 -2.77 21.41 4.69
C PRO A 43 -1.43 20.69 4.81
N SER A 44 -0.42 21.34 5.39
CA SER A 44 0.80 20.63 5.76
C SER A 44 0.59 19.81 7.03
N PRO A 45 1.15 18.60 7.12
CA PRO A 45 1.15 17.84 8.37
C PRO A 45 1.94 18.59 9.42
N SER A 46 1.41 18.63 10.64
CA SER A 46 1.98 19.39 11.73
C SER A 46 3.16 18.62 12.31
N GLY A 47 4.34 19.22 12.48
CA GLY A 47 5.46 18.68 13.30
C GLY A 47 5.99 17.28 12.96
N VAL A 48 5.97 16.88 11.70
CA VAL A 48 6.62 15.64 11.22
C VAL A 48 8.09 15.60 11.67
N GLY A 49 8.49 14.50 12.34
CA GLY A 49 9.86 14.30 12.82
C GLY A 49 10.26 15.12 14.05
N SER A 50 9.39 16.01 14.53
CA SER A 50 9.56 16.71 15.83
C SER A 50 8.83 16.00 16.98
N ARG A 51 7.98 15.02 16.65
CA ARG A 51 7.20 14.21 17.58
C ARG A 51 7.51 12.73 17.38
N LYS A 52 7.15 11.95 18.40
CA LYS A 52 7.30 10.50 18.41
C LYS A 52 6.49 9.81 17.31
N THR A 53 5.29 10.30 17.03
CA THR A 53 4.40 9.81 15.97
C THR A 53 3.90 11.00 15.15
N SER A 54 3.78 10.82 13.84
CA SER A 54 3.27 11.84 12.94
C SER A 54 2.61 11.21 11.72
N ALA A 55 1.37 11.57 11.46
CA ALA A 55 0.71 11.27 10.20
C ALA A 55 1.21 12.20 9.09
N LEU A 56 1.26 11.69 7.86
CA LEU A 56 1.55 12.45 6.65
C LEU A 56 0.81 11.82 5.45
N TRP A 57 0.79 12.54 4.33
CA TRP A 57 0.05 12.15 3.13
C TRP A 57 0.74 12.65 1.86
N ASP A 58 0.37 12.03 0.74
CA ASP A 58 0.70 12.46 -0.62
C ASP A 58 2.21 12.78 -0.77
N THR A 59 2.51 13.96 -1.32
CA THR A 59 3.87 14.40 -1.66
C THR A 59 4.80 14.61 -0.45
N TYR A 60 4.25 14.70 0.78
CA TYR A 60 5.07 14.81 2.00
C TYR A 60 5.86 13.53 2.30
N TYR A 61 5.47 12.40 1.70
CA TYR A 61 6.20 11.13 1.81
C TYR A 61 7.64 11.25 1.32
N LEU A 62 7.85 11.81 0.13
CA LEU A 62 9.17 11.84 -0.50
C LEU A 62 10.18 12.63 0.34
N GLN A 63 9.78 13.80 0.84
CA GLN A 63 10.67 14.60 1.69
C GLN A 63 11.03 13.84 2.97
N THR A 64 10.03 13.26 3.64
CA THR A 64 10.21 12.50 4.88
C THR A 64 11.13 11.28 4.66
N ALA A 65 10.93 10.53 3.57
CA ALA A 65 11.76 9.39 3.21
C ALA A 65 13.23 9.80 2.97
N LEU A 66 13.46 10.90 2.25
CA LEU A 66 14.80 11.41 1.99
C LEU A 66 15.49 11.87 3.27
N GLU A 67 14.79 12.58 4.15
CA GLU A 67 15.31 13.00 5.45
C GLU A 67 15.72 11.81 6.33
N LEU A 68 14.90 10.75 6.37
CA LEU A 68 15.23 9.53 7.11
C LEU A 68 16.46 8.82 6.54
N ILE A 69 16.51 8.63 5.21
CA ILE A 69 17.63 7.94 4.54
C ILE A 69 18.93 8.73 4.65
N ASP A 70 18.89 10.05 4.48
CA ASP A 70 20.08 10.88 4.59
C ASP A 70 20.60 11.00 6.03
N GLY A 71 19.72 10.86 7.03
CA GLY A 71 20.06 10.84 8.45
C GLY A 71 20.45 9.48 9.03
N ALA A 72 20.45 8.40 8.23
CA ALA A 72 20.80 7.05 8.68
C ALA A 72 22.29 6.91 9.04
N GLU A 73 22.58 6.23 10.15
CA GLU A 73 23.93 6.06 10.69
C GLU A 73 24.45 4.61 10.59
N GLU A 74 23.59 3.61 10.78
CA GLU A 74 23.97 2.20 10.90
C GLU A 74 23.35 1.33 9.80
N GLU A 75 22.01 1.37 9.67
CA GLU A 75 21.29 0.52 8.72
C GLU A 75 19.96 1.11 8.23
N ILE A 76 19.59 0.71 7.02
CA ILE A 76 18.31 0.99 6.38
C ILE A 76 17.72 -0.33 5.90
N ASP A 77 16.50 -0.62 6.34
CA ASP A 77 15.69 -1.76 5.92
C ASP A 77 14.44 -1.27 5.19
N ILE A 78 14.23 -1.72 3.96
CA ILE A 78 13.07 -1.35 3.15
C ILE A 78 12.28 -2.61 2.82
N VAL A 79 10.97 -2.54 3.02
CA VAL A 79 10.00 -3.57 2.59
C VAL A 79 8.99 -2.87 1.69
N GLN A 80 8.87 -3.26 0.42
CA GLN A 80 7.92 -2.63 -0.51
C GLN A 80 7.18 -3.68 -1.34
N PHE A 81 5.88 -3.46 -1.50
CA PHE A 81 5.07 -4.20 -2.47
C PHE A 81 5.50 -3.92 -3.92
N GLU A 82 5.48 -2.65 -4.33
CA GLU A 82 5.90 -2.24 -5.67
C GLU A 82 7.15 -1.37 -5.62
N TYR A 83 8.06 -1.66 -6.54
CA TYR A 83 9.16 -0.78 -6.92
C TYR A 83 9.17 -0.55 -8.44
N SER A 84 9.11 0.70 -8.89
CA SER A 84 9.19 1.05 -10.32
C SER A 84 10.02 2.32 -10.55
N TYR A 85 10.71 2.39 -11.69
CA TYR A 85 11.61 3.51 -12.01
C TYR A 85 10.87 4.81 -12.30
N GLY A 86 11.51 5.93 -11.96
CA GLY A 86 11.12 7.27 -12.40
C GLY A 86 11.60 8.35 -11.44
N LYS A 87 11.44 9.62 -11.82
CA LYS A 87 12.13 10.77 -11.20
C LYS A 87 12.04 10.83 -9.67
N ALA A 88 10.90 10.48 -9.07
CA ALA A 88 10.74 10.46 -7.61
C ALA A 88 11.53 9.32 -6.97
N VAL A 89 11.39 8.10 -7.50
CA VAL A 89 12.10 6.91 -7.02
C VAL A 89 13.60 7.04 -7.24
N ASP A 90 14.04 7.68 -8.33
CA ASP A 90 15.46 7.97 -8.60
C ASP A 90 16.10 8.83 -7.48
N LYS A 91 15.33 9.73 -6.84
CA LYS A 91 15.83 10.52 -5.71
C LYS A 91 16.08 9.62 -4.49
N ILE A 92 15.15 8.73 -4.19
CA ILE A 92 15.28 7.72 -3.12
C ILE A 92 16.47 6.81 -3.41
N GLN A 93 16.60 6.29 -4.63
CA GLN A 93 17.75 5.48 -5.07
C GLN A 93 19.07 6.19 -4.82
N LYS A 94 19.20 7.44 -5.28
CA LYS A 94 20.42 8.21 -5.07
C LYS A 94 20.72 8.43 -3.58
N ALA A 95 19.70 8.59 -2.75
CA ALA A 95 19.86 8.70 -1.29
C ALA A 95 20.37 7.38 -0.68
N LEU A 96 19.82 6.23 -1.09
CA LEU A 96 20.29 4.91 -0.65
C LEU A 96 21.74 4.66 -1.07
N VAL A 97 22.11 5.01 -2.31
CA VAL A 97 23.51 4.91 -2.77
C VAL A 97 24.44 5.84 -1.98
N ARG A 98 23.98 7.03 -1.59
CA ARG A 98 24.75 7.90 -0.67
C ARG A 98 24.92 7.24 0.69
N ALA A 99 23.88 6.61 1.24
CA ALA A 99 23.95 5.91 2.52
C ALA A 99 24.97 4.76 2.48
N VAL A 100 24.93 3.91 1.45
CA VAL A 100 25.94 2.86 1.24
C VAL A 100 27.36 3.43 1.21
N LYS A 101 27.57 4.55 0.49
CA LYS A 101 28.89 5.23 0.45
C LYS A 101 29.34 5.79 1.80
N ARG A 102 28.40 6.10 2.71
CA ARG A 102 28.71 6.49 4.10
C ARG A 102 29.02 5.28 5.01
N GLY A 103 28.87 4.05 4.50
CA GLY A 103 29.07 2.82 5.27
C GLY A 103 27.80 2.27 5.93
N VAL A 104 26.64 2.87 5.67
CA VAL A 104 25.34 2.39 6.17
C VAL A 104 24.95 1.12 5.43
N ARG A 105 24.54 0.07 6.16
CA ARG A 105 24.03 -1.15 5.54
C ARG A 105 22.63 -0.91 4.97
N VAL A 106 22.37 -1.32 3.73
CA VAL A 106 21.04 -1.13 3.12
C VAL A 106 20.51 -2.46 2.61
N ARG A 107 19.32 -2.84 3.09
CA ARG A 107 18.58 -4.04 2.68
C ARG A 107 17.21 -3.65 2.11
N VAL A 108 16.80 -4.32 1.03
CA VAL A 108 15.54 -4.06 0.32
C VAL A 108 14.86 -5.39 0.01
N TRP A 109 13.65 -5.59 0.54
CA TRP A 109 12.77 -6.73 0.23
C TRP A 109 11.58 -6.26 -0.58
N LEU A 110 11.37 -6.89 -1.73
CA LEU A 110 10.32 -6.52 -2.68
C LEU A 110 9.40 -7.70 -2.96
N ASP A 111 8.10 -7.46 -3.15
CA ASP A 111 7.21 -8.46 -3.77
C ASP A 111 7.66 -8.73 -5.22
N ASP A 112 7.52 -9.97 -5.68
CA ASP A 112 7.81 -10.35 -7.07
C ASP A 112 6.74 -9.86 -8.06
N GLU A 113 5.53 -9.57 -7.60
CA GLU A 113 4.49 -8.92 -8.39
C GLU A 113 4.06 -7.58 -7.78
N PRO A 114 4.22 -6.47 -8.51
CA PRO A 114 4.38 -6.40 -9.97
C PRO A 114 5.83 -6.61 -10.48
N ASN A 115 5.96 -7.10 -11.72
CA ASN A 115 7.25 -7.36 -12.41
C ASN A 115 8.18 -6.12 -12.51
N SER A 116 7.71 -4.91 -12.18
CA SER A 116 8.59 -3.75 -12.05
C SER A 116 9.65 -3.94 -10.95
N SER A 117 9.33 -4.65 -9.86
CA SER A 117 10.24 -4.94 -8.76
C SER A 117 11.46 -5.75 -9.20
N HIS A 118 11.29 -6.71 -10.12
CA HIS A 118 12.41 -7.44 -10.71
C HIS A 118 13.39 -6.52 -11.44
N LYS A 119 12.89 -5.47 -12.09
CA LYS A 119 13.74 -4.55 -12.87
C LYS A 119 14.60 -3.66 -11.98
N SER A 120 14.23 -3.44 -10.72
CA SER A 120 15.03 -2.66 -9.76
C SER A 120 16.20 -3.42 -9.17
N ILE A 121 16.09 -4.75 -8.97
CA ILE A 121 17.12 -5.56 -8.29
C ILE A 121 18.53 -5.34 -8.86
N PRO A 122 18.78 -5.44 -10.18
CA PRO A 122 20.14 -5.32 -10.70
C PRO A 122 20.78 -3.94 -10.46
N TYR A 123 19.98 -2.88 -10.39
CA TYR A 123 20.50 -1.54 -10.08
C TYR A 123 20.88 -1.44 -8.60
N LEU A 124 20.03 -1.97 -7.71
CA LEU A 124 20.27 -1.97 -6.26
C LEU A 124 21.55 -2.74 -5.92
N GLU A 125 21.67 -3.99 -6.38
CA GLU A 125 22.82 -4.85 -6.11
C GLU A 125 24.14 -4.26 -6.62
N ARG A 126 24.17 -3.71 -7.85
CA ARG A 126 25.37 -3.07 -8.42
C ARG A 126 25.85 -1.86 -7.62
N ASN A 127 24.99 -1.25 -6.81
CA ASN A 127 25.35 -0.13 -5.95
C ASN A 127 25.55 -0.54 -4.47
N GLY A 128 25.71 -1.83 -4.18
CA GLY A 128 26.02 -2.33 -2.84
C GLY A 128 24.81 -2.38 -1.90
N ILE A 129 23.58 -2.38 -2.44
CA ILE A 129 22.35 -2.58 -1.68
C ILE A 129 22.00 -4.07 -1.74
N GLU A 130 21.79 -4.70 -0.59
CA GLU A 130 21.30 -6.08 -0.49
C GLU A 130 19.82 -6.10 -0.89
N ALA A 131 19.47 -6.67 -2.05
CA ALA A 131 18.11 -6.63 -2.57
C ALA A 131 17.59 -8.03 -2.89
N GLU A 132 16.39 -8.35 -2.42
CA GLU A 132 15.78 -9.68 -2.57
C GLU A 132 14.31 -9.53 -3.02
N LEU A 133 13.83 -10.53 -3.77
CA LEU A 133 12.42 -10.66 -4.15
C LEU A 133 11.78 -11.76 -3.31
N ASP A 134 10.58 -11.49 -2.81
CA ASP A 134 9.67 -12.47 -2.25
C ASP A 134 8.79 -13.03 -3.38
N ASN A 135 9.02 -14.29 -3.72
CA ASN A 135 8.27 -15.04 -4.73
C ASN A 135 7.31 -16.07 -4.11
N SER A 136 6.91 -15.85 -2.86
CA SER A 136 5.98 -16.73 -2.17
C SER A 136 4.53 -16.47 -2.57
N ASP A 137 3.63 -17.38 -2.18
CA ASP A 137 2.19 -17.23 -2.43
C ASP A 137 1.55 -16.08 -1.60
N SER A 138 2.25 -15.59 -0.57
CA SER A 138 1.80 -14.49 0.28
C SER A 138 2.41 -13.18 -0.21
N ARG A 139 1.55 -12.21 -0.56
CA ARG A 139 2.05 -10.91 -1.04
C ARG A 139 2.64 -10.09 0.11
N VAL A 140 3.81 -9.50 -0.11
CA VAL A 140 4.43 -8.46 0.70
C VAL A 140 3.71 -7.14 0.43
N HIS A 141 2.49 -6.99 0.96
CA HIS A 141 1.70 -5.78 0.75
C HIS A 141 2.09 -4.61 1.69
N THR A 142 3.16 -4.79 2.47
CA THR A 142 3.76 -3.77 3.32
C THR A 142 4.54 -2.74 2.50
N LYS A 143 4.47 -1.48 2.91
CA LYS A 143 5.36 -0.41 2.45
C LYS A 143 6.01 0.25 3.64
N MET A 144 7.32 0.10 3.78
CA MET A 144 8.05 0.50 4.98
C MET A 144 9.50 0.87 4.66
N ILE A 145 9.97 1.96 5.28
CA ILE A 145 11.37 2.33 5.44
C ILE A 145 11.67 2.34 6.93
N LEU A 146 12.66 1.56 7.35
CA LEU A 146 13.15 1.47 8.72
C LEU A 146 14.61 1.93 8.75
N VAL A 147 14.92 2.87 9.64
CA VAL A 147 16.26 3.45 9.81
C VAL A 147 16.74 3.24 11.24
N ASP A 148 17.93 2.65 11.37
CA ASP A 148 18.67 2.45 12.63
C ASP A 148 17.86 1.79 13.75
N ARG A 149 16.85 0.97 13.38
CA ARG A 149 15.84 0.36 14.29
C ARG A 149 15.12 1.34 15.21
N LYS A 150 15.05 2.61 14.81
CA LYS A 150 14.52 3.71 15.65
C LYS A 150 13.47 4.53 14.94
N LYS A 151 13.58 4.70 13.63
CA LYS A 151 12.70 5.55 12.85
C LYS A 151 12.05 4.72 11.75
N VAL A 152 10.73 4.74 11.69
CA VAL A 152 9.95 3.98 10.72
C VAL A 152 9.06 4.95 9.95
N LEU A 153 9.02 4.80 8.63
CA LEU A 153 8.02 5.39 7.76
C LEU A 153 7.26 4.26 7.08
N PHE A 154 5.96 4.16 7.27
CA PHE A 154 5.14 3.11 6.65
C PHE A 154 3.73 3.60 6.33
N GLY A 155 3.04 2.90 5.45
CA GLY A 155 1.65 3.19 5.12
C GLY A 155 1.25 2.65 3.76
N SER A 156 0.68 3.51 2.93
CA SER A 156 0.09 3.16 1.65
C SER A 156 0.99 3.44 0.44
N THR A 157 2.05 4.25 0.62
CA THR A 157 2.91 4.69 -0.49
C THR A 157 3.83 3.61 -1.04
N ASN A 158 3.60 3.18 -2.28
CA ASN A 158 4.50 2.32 -3.06
C ASN A 158 5.72 3.10 -3.56
N PHE A 159 6.80 2.39 -3.93
CA PHE A 159 7.96 3.01 -4.57
C PHE A 159 7.73 3.11 -6.07
N SER A 160 6.74 3.93 -6.45
CA SER A 160 6.43 4.27 -7.84
C SER A 160 6.29 5.78 -7.99
N PRO A 161 6.60 6.35 -9.17
CA PRO A 161 6.38 7.77 -9.42
C PRO A 161 4.92 8.18 -9.21
N GLN A 162 3.98 7.30 -9.55
CA GLN A 162 2.55 7.53 -9.41
C GLN A 162 2.14 7.69 -7.95
N SER A 163 2.52 6.70 -7.11
CA SER A 163 2.21 6.70 -5.68
C SER A 163 2.86 7.88 -4.95
N ILE A 164 4.14 8.16 -5.23
CA ILE A 164 4.88 9.21 -4.52
C ILE A 164 4.44 10.64 -4.91
N LEU A 165 4.00 10.87 -6.15
CA LEU A 165 3.77 12.23 -6.65
C LEU A 165 2.31 12.61 -6.88
N TYR A 166 1.44 11.64 -7.16
CA TYR A 166 0.13 11.94 -7.76
C TYR A 166 -1.04 11.29 -7.04
N ASN A 167 -0.83 10.18 -6.34
CA ASN A 167 -1.89 9.52 -5.60
C ASN A 167 -2.26 10.30 -4.34
N HIS A 168 -3.49 10.07 -3.87
CA HIS A 168 -3.78 10.28 -2.45
C HIS A 168 -3.26 9.09 -1.66
N GLU A 169 -2.37 9.34 -0.71
CA GLU A 169 -1.73 8.32 0.13
C GLU A 169 -1.75 8.79 1.59
N THR A 170 -1.77 7.85 2.52
CA THR A 170 -1.59 8.11 3.96
C THR A 170 -0.48 7.23 4.53
N ASP A 171 0.39 7.85 5.32
CA ASP A 171 1.54 7.20 5.94
C ASP A 171 1.77 7.73 7.37
N MET A 172 2.53 6.96 8.15
CA MET A 172 2.96 7.30 9.50
C MET A 172 4.48 7.31 9.57
N ARG A 173 5.04 8.37 10.16
CA ARG A 173 6.40 8.37 10.71
C ARG A 173 6.36 8.11 12.20
N VAL A 174 7.20 7.20 12.67
CA VAL A 174 7.34 6.85 14.08
C VAL A 174 8.81 6.82 14.47
N ASP A 175 9.19 7.69 15.42
CA ASP A 175 10.54 7.83 15.96
C ASP A 175 10.55 7.22 17.38
N ASP A 176 10.62 5.89 17.45
CA ASP A 176 10.65 5.12 18.70
C ASP A 176 11.37 3.77 18.53
N SER A 177 12.30 3.46 19.43
CA SER A 177 13.10 2.23 19.36
C SER A 177 12.31 0.95 19.60
N LEU A 178 11.24 0.96 20.41
CA LEU A 178 10.43 -0.24 20.62
C LEU A 178 9.68 -0.58 19.33
N VAL A 179 9.08 0.42 18.69
CA VAL A 179 8.42 0.27 17.38
C VAL A 179 9.44 -0.12 16.30
N GLY A 180 10.57 0.57 16.23
CA GLY A 180 11.60 0.29 15.22
C GLY A 180 12.21 -1.10 15.33
N ASN A 181 12.46 -1.61 16.54
CA ASN A 181 12.91 -3.00 16.74
C ASN A 181 11.83 -4.02 16.34
N ALA A 182 10.55 -3.74 16.61
CA ALA A 182 9.48 -4.63 16.18
C ALA A 182 9.33 -4.67 14.65
N CYS A 183 9.49 -3.53 13.97
CA CYS A 183 9.54 -3.47 12.51
C CYS A 183 10.76 -4.22 11.94
N TYR A 184 11.91 -4.16 12.62
CA TYR A 184 13.08 -4.96 12.25
C TYR A 184 12.78 -6.46 12.36
N ASP A 185 12.23 -6.90 13.50
CA ASP A 185 11.85 -8.29 13.72
C ASP A 185 10.81 -8.76 12.69
N TYR A 186 9.87 -7.88 12.33
CA TYR A 186 8.88 -8.16 11.29
C TYR A 186 9.56 -8.41 9.95
N ALA A 187 10.39 -7.47 9.48
CA ALA A 187 11.11 -7.59 8.20
C ALA A 187 11.99 -8.85 8.15
N MET A 188 12.71 -9.16 9.24
CA MET A 188 13.55 -10.37 9.30
C MET A 188 12.74 -11.66 9.23
N ARG A 189 11.55 -11.69 9.84
CA ARG A 189 10.66 -12.87 9.81
C ARG A 189 10.02 -13.06 8.44
N LEU A 190 9.57 -11.98 7.80
CA LEU A 190 9.06 -12.05 6.43
C LEU A 190 10.13 -12.60 5.49
N ARG A 191 11.37 -12.10 5.60
CA ARG A 191 12.48 -12.63 4.81
C ARG A 191 12.74 -14.13 5.07
N ALA A 192 12.71 -14.55 6.34
CA ALA A 192 13.05 -15.92 6.71
C ALA A 192 11.95 -16.94 6.37
N ALA A 193 10.67 -16.53 6.42
CA ALA A 193 9.51 -17.39 6.20
C ALA A 193 8.38 -16.61 5.49
N PRO A 194 8.57 -16.26 4.21
CA PRO A 194 7.68 -15.33 3.49
C PRO A 194 6.26 -15.87 3.27
N SER A 195 6.05 -17.18 3.35
CA SER A 195 4.71 -17.76 3.21
C SER A 195 3.89 -17.75 4.51
N GLU A 196 4.51 -17.43 5.64
CA GLU A 196 3.89 -17.52 6.97
C GLU A 196 3.68 -16.13 7.57
N PRO A 197 2.55 -15.87 8.28
CA PRO A 197 2.42 -14.65 9.07
C PRO A 197 3.59 -14.52 10.05
N ALA A 198 4.07 -13.28 10.28
CA ALA A 198 5.25 -13.06 11.12
C ALA A 198 5.05 -13.52 12.58
N GLY A 199 3.81 -13.71 13.03
CA GLY A 199 3.48 -14.21 14.36
C GLY A 199 3.87 -13.25 15.48
N LEU A 200 4.06 -11.96 15.16
CA LEU A 200 4.34 -10.91 16.12
C LEU A 200 3.05 -10.45 16.81
N GLN A 201 3.19 -10.03 18.06
CA GLN A 201 2.12 -9.38 18.80
C GLN A 201 2.08 -7.88 18.48
N PRO A 202 0.92 -7.21 18.62
CA PRO A 202 0.85 -5.76 18.49
C PRO A 202 1.79 -5.05 19.47
N VAL A 203 2.37 -3.95 19.02
CA VAL A 203 3.26 -3.11 19.83
C VAL A 203 2.54 -1.84 20.22
N ARG A 204 2.55 -1.52 21.52
CA ARG A 204 1.85 -0.36 22.07
C ARG A 204 2.83 0.60 22.71
N ILE A 205 2.71 1.87 22.35
CA ILE A 205 3.31 3.00 23.03
C ILE A 205 2.20 4.02 23.34
N GLU A 206 2.53 5.13 23.99
CA GLU A 206 1.57 6.18 24.29
C GLU A 206 0.87 6.66 23.00
N ASN A 207 -0.47 6.61 23.00
CA ASN A 207 -1.36 7.04 21.92
C ASN A 207 -1.12 6.37 20.55
N PHE A 208 -0.49 5.20 20.50
CA PHE A 208 -0.19 4.50 19.26
C PHE A 208 -0.06 2.98 19.46
N GLU A 209 -0.68 2.22 18.57
CA GLU A 209 -0.59 0.76 18.48
C GLU A 209 -0.22 0.34 17.06
N LEU A 210 0.83 -0.47 16.92
CA LEU A 210 1.24 -1.07 15.65
C LEU A 210 0.77 -2.52 15.56
N HIS A 211 0.17 -2.86 14.44
CA HIS A 211 -0.31 -4.19 14.09
C HIS A 211 0.39 -4.72 12.86
N PHE A 212 0.69 -6.01 12.92
CA PHE A 212 1.25 -6.79 11.81
C PHE A 212 0.26 -7.86 11.38
N ASP A 213 0.10 -8.04 10.08
CA ASP A 213 -0.70 -9.08 9.46
C ASP A 213 -2.12 -9.15 10.08
N ARG A 214 -2.48 -10.33 10.61
CA ARG A 214 -3.84 -10.68 11.03
C ARG A 214 -4.19 -10.07 12.39
N THR A 215 -3.23 -9.47 13.09
CA THR A 215 -3.45 -8.87 14.40
C THR A 215 -4.28 -7.59 14.35
N PHE A 216 -4.41 -6.97 13.18
CA PHE A 216 -5.19 -5.74 13.01
C PHE A 216 -6.70 -5.99 12.98
N GLU A 217 -7.16 -7.17 12.55
CA GLU A 217 -8.58 -7.41 12.31
C GLU A 217 -9.45 -7.17 13.55
N GLU A 218 -9.15 -7.83 14.65
CA GLU A 218 -10.00 -7.72 15.85
C GLU A 218 -9.98 -6.30 16.42
N ALA A 219 -8.82 -5.64 16.36
CA ALA A 219 -8.66 -4.26 16.81
C ALA A 219 -9.47 -3.29 15.94
N LEU A 220 -9.45 -3.48 14.61
CA LEU A 220 -10.27 -2.74 13.67
C LEU A 220 -11.77 -2.91 13.96
N MET A 221 -12.24 -4.14 14.15
CA MET A 221 -13.67 -4.38 14.42
C MET A 221 -14.10 -3.73 15.73
N LYS A 222 -13.31 -3.88 16.80
CA LYS A 222 -13.59 -3.24 18.09
C LYS A 222 -13.62 -1.72 17.99
N LEU A 223 -12.71 -1.14 17.19
CA LEU A 223 -12.68 0.30 16.96
C LEU A 223 -13.99 0.78 16.30
N VAL A 224 -14.41 0.14 15.20
CA VAL A 224 -15.67 0.49 14.50
C VAL A 224 -16.90 0.26 15.38
N GLU A 225 -16.92 -0.82 16.18
CA GLU A 225 -17.98 -1.11 17.15
C GLU A 225 -18.07 -0.03 18.25
N SER A 226 -16.94 0.56 18.63
CA SER A 226 -16.86 1.56 19.70
C SER A 226 -17.44 2.93 19.33
N ALA A 227 -17.54 3.24 18.04
CA ALA A 227 -17.93 4.55 17.50
C ALA A 227 -19.19 5.14 18.15
N LYS A 228 -19.13 6.43 18.50
CA LYS A 228 -20.21 7.17 19.17
C LYS A 228 -20.75 8.35 18.37
N LYS A 229 -19.91 9.03 17.57
CA LYS A 229 -20.28 10.26 16.86
C LYS A 229 -20.13 10.09 15.36
N SER A 230 -18.94 9.72 14.90
CA SER A 230 -18.64 9.67 13.47
C SER A 230 -17.65 8.56 13.09
N ILE A 231 -17.78 8.11 11.85
CA ILE A 231 -16.84 7.23 11.16
C ILE A 231 -16.59 7.80 9.76
N ASP A 232 -15.32 8.05 9.45
CA ASP A 232 -14.86 8.48 8.14
C ASP A 232 -13.90 7.42 7.58
N LEU A 233 -14.17 6.93 6.37
CA LEU A 233 -13.37 5.89 5.72
C LEU A 233 -12.96 6.34 4.31
N GLN A 234 -11.66 6.39 4.05
CA GLN A 234 -11.07 6.43 2.71
C GLN A 234 -10.49 5.05 2.40
N MET A 235 -10.89 4.45 1.29
CA MET A 235 -10.43 3.10 0.95
C MET A 235 -10.20 2.92 -0.55
N TYR A 236 -8.96 2.53 -0.89
CA TYR A 236 -8.59 2.13 -2.25
C TYR A 236 -9.33 0.88 -2.74
N GLY A 237 -9.19 -0.24 -2.02
CA GLY A 237 -9.69 -1.54 -2.47
C GLY A 237 -10.68 -2.14 -1.49
N THR A 238 -11.87 -2.48 -1.98
CA THR A 238 -12.88 -3.23 -1.21
C THR A 238 -13.21 -4.56 -1.87
N SER A 239 -13.64 -5.55 -1.08
CA SER A 239 -14.27 -6.78 -1.58
C SER A 239 -15.42 -7.20 -0.67
N LEU A 240 -16.64 -7.19 -1.21
CA LEU A 240 -17.86 -7.59 -0.49
C LEU A 240 -18.32 -9.00 -0.89
N TYR A 241 -18.45 -9.88 0.11
CA TYR A 241 -18.88 -11.28 -0.01
C TYR A 241 -20.28 -11.42 0.62
N LEU A 242 -21.33 -11.33 -0.20
CA LEU A 242 -22.73 -11.36 0.28
C LEU A 242 -23.19 -12.77 0.69
N ASP A 243 -22.53 -13.79 0.13
CA ASP A 243 -22.70 -15.21 0.42
C ASP A 243 -22.01 -15.63 1.73
N ASP A 244 -21.04 -14.84 2.22
CA ASP A 244 -20.40 -15.02 3.52
C ASP A 244 -20.44 -13.73 4.36
N PRO A 245 -21.57 -13.48 5.07
CA PRO A 245 -21.73 -12.32 5.94
C PRO A 245 -20.74 -12.26 7.11
N MET A 246 -20.12 -13.39 7.46
CA MET A 246 -19.16 -13.51 8.56
C MET A 246 -17.71 -13.41 8.10
N SER A 247 -17.45 -13.38 6.79
CA SER A 247 -16.13 -13.07 6.26
C SER A 247 -15.64 -11.72 6.83
N PRO A 248 -14.35 -11.57 7.18
CA PRO A 248 -13.85 -10.34 7.79
C PRO A 248 -14.15 -9.06 7.02
N PRO A 249 -13.99 -9.00 5.67
CA PRO A 249 -14.35 -7.81 4.90
C PRO A 249 -15.84 -7.47 5.01
N THR A 250 -16.74 -8.46 4.83
CA THR A 250 -18.18 -8.22 4.92
C THR A 250 -18.60 -7.83 6.34
N ARG A 251 -17.98 -8.42 7.37
CA ARG A 251 -18.18 -8.02 8.76
C ARG A 251 -17.78 -6.55 8.99
N ALA A 252 -16.64 -6.09 8.46
CA ALA A 252 -16.23 -4.69 8.57
C ALA A 252 -17.29 -3.75 7.98
N PHE A 253 -17.80 -4.05 6.77
CA PHE A 253 -18.86 -3.26 6.15
C PHE A 253 -20.19 -3.34 6.91
N ASN A 254 -20.53 -4.49 7.48
CA ASN A 254 -21.72 -4.62 8.33
C ASN A 254 -21.64 -3.75 9.59
N LEU A 255 -20.46 -3.64 10.20
CA LEU A 255 -20.26 -2.78 11.37
C LEU A 255 -20.46 -1.29 11.05
N LEU A 256 -20.10 -0.84 9.83
CA LEU A 256 -20.42 0.51 9.36
C LEU A 256 -21.94 0.71 9.23
N ARG A 257 -22.66 -0.28 8.70
CA ARG A 257 -24.14 -0.24 8.59
C ARG A 257 -24.79 -0.22 9.98
N ASP A 258 -24.25 -0.99 10.91
CA ASP A 258 -24.71 -0.99 12.31
C ASP A 258 -24.41 0.33 13.01
N ALA A 259 -23.32 1.01 12.68
CA ALA A 259 -23.01 2.34 13.20
C ALA A 259 -24.09 3.36 12.79
N VAL A 260 -24.53 3.34 11.52
CA VAL A 260 -25.65 4.18 11.07
C VAL A 260 -26.93 3.90 11.88
N ARG A 261 -27.23 2.63 12.15
CA ARG A 261 -28.39 2.23 12.99
C ARG A 261 -28.27 2.73 14.44
N ARG A 262 -27.05 2.87 14.95
CA ARG A 262 -26.76 3.46 16.26
C ARG A 262 -26.82 5.00 16.27
N GLY A 263 -27.07 5.63 15.12
CA GLY A 263 -27.10 7.09 14.98
C GLY A 263 -25.72 7.73 14.79
N VAL A 264 -24.70 6.93 14.49
CA VAL A 264 -23.35 7.43 14.16
C VAL A 264 -23.35 7.92 12.71
N GLU A 265 -22.75 9.09 12.45
CA GLU A 265 -22.55 9.57 11.09
C GLU A 265 -21.46 8.75 10.40
N VAL A 266 -21.75 8.17 9.24
CA VAL A 266 -20.77 7.38 8.49
C VAL A 266 -20.57 7.96 7.10
N ARG A 267 -19.34 8.39 6.81
CA ARG A 267 -18.88 8.87 5.51
C ARG A 267 -17.84 7.92 4.94
N VAL A 268 -17.98 7.60 3.66
CA VAL A 268 -17.05 6.72 2.95
C VAL A 268 -16.69 7.33 1.60
N VAL A 269 -15.41 7.41 1.31
CA VAL A 269 -14.88 7.76 0.00
C VAL A 269 -14.15 6.54 -0.55
N LEU A 270 -14.47 6.18 -1.78
CA LEU A 270 -13.91 5.01 -2.46
C LEU A 270 -13.23 5.41 -3.76
N GLU A 271 -12.13 4.73 -4.04
CA GLU A 271 -11.41 4.86 -5.30
C GLU A 271 -12.30 4.56 -6.51
N ARG A 272 -12.18 5.37 -7.58
CA ARG A 272 -12.80 5.11 -8.89
C ARG A 272 -12.00 5.54 -10.12
N ALA A 273 -10.70 5.78 -10.04
CA ALA A 273 -9.95 6.36 -11.16
C ALA A 273 -10.23 5.62 -12.48
N GLU A 274 -10.39 6.38 -13.56
CA GLU A 274 -10.74 5.82 -14.87
C GLU A 274 -9.50 5.41 -15.69
N GLU A 275 -8.31 5.39 -15.07
CA GLU A 275 -7.07 5.00 -15.75
C GLU A 275 -6.55 3.61 -15.33
N SER A 276 -6.35 2.76 -16.35
CA SER A 276 -5.74 1.41 -16.38
C SER A 276 -6.67 0.19 -16.24
N ASN A 277 -6.27 -0.95 -16.81
CA ASN A 277 -7.02 -2.21 -16.70
C ASN A 277 -7.14 -2.74 -15.25
N PHE A 278 -6.30 -2.25 -14.32
CA PHE A 278 -6.42 -2.57 -12.90
C PHE A 278 -7.57 -1.82 -12.22
N SER A 279 -7.98 -0.67 -12.77
CA SER A 279 -9.07 0.13 -12.21
C SER A 279 -10.43 -0.52 -12.45
N GLU A 280 -10.67 -1.23 -13.54
CA GLU A 280 -12.01 -1.80 -13.82
C GLU A 280 -12.47 -2.78 -12.73
N LYS A 281 -11.60 -3.69 -12.28
CA LYS A 281 -11.93 -4.64 -11.21
C LYS A 281 -12.14 -3.92 -9.89
N THR A 282 -11.22 -3.02 -9.51
CA THR A 282 -11.31 -2.25 -8.26
C THR A 282 -12.57 -1.40 -8.25
N ASN A 283 -12.85 -0.67 -9.33
CA ASN A 283 -14.03 0.17 -9.50
C ASN A 283 -15.33 -0.64 -9.41
N SER A 284 -15.37 -1.83 -10.03
CA SER A 284 -16.52 -2.73 -9.95
C SER A 284 -16.78 -3.22 -8.52
N LEU A 285 -15.72 -3.64 -7.81
CA LEU A 285 -15.83 -4.08 -6.42
C LEU A 285 -16.21 -2.92 -5.48
N ASN A 286 -15.60 -1.75 -5.64
CA ASN A 286 -15.93 -0.54 -4.91
C ASN A 286 -17.35 -0.09 -5.17
N LYS A 287 -17.84 -0.18 -6.41
CA LYS A 287 -19.23 0.10 -6.74
C LYS A 287 -20.19 -0.84 -6.01
N LYS A 288 -19.91 -2.14 -6.01
CA LYS A 288 -20.72 -3.13 -5.28
C LYS A 288 -20.78 -2.81 -3.78
N THR A 289 -19.64 -2.47 -3.18
CA THR A 289 -19.56 -2.08 -1.77
C THR A 289 -20.30 -0.75 -1.52
N ALA A 290 -20.15 0.24 -2.39
CA ALA A 290 -20.85 1.52 -2.30
C ALA A 290 -22.37 1.34 -2.32
N ASP A 291 -22.90 0.57 -3.29
CA ASP A 291 -24.35 0.31 -3.40
C ASP A 291 -24.88 -0.36 -2.12
N TYR A 292 -24.11 -1.31 -1.56
CA TYR A 292 -24.45 -2.00 -0.31
C TYR A 292 -24.48 -1.08 0.92
N LEU A 293 -23.52 -0.17 1.03
CA LEU A 293 -23.43 0.80 2.13
C LEU A 293 -24.48 1.91 1.99
N LYS A 294 -24.68 2.45 0.78
CA LYS A 294 -25.72 3.46 0.47
C LYS A 294 -27.11 2.95 0.83
N ALA A 295 -27.40 1.68 0.54
CA ALA A 295 -28.67 1.05 0.91
C ALA A 295 -28.95 1.02 2.43
N ALA A 296 -27.92 1.23 3.27
CA ALA A 296 -28.05 1.31 4.72
C ALA A 296 -27.98 2.75 5.29
N GLY A 297 -27.94 3.77 4.43
CA GLY A 297 -27.87 5.17 4.84
C GLY A 297 -26.46 5.73 5.06
N VAL A 298 -25.41 4.98 4.70
CA VAL A 298 -24.03 5.48 4.70
C VAL A 298 -23.88 6.53 3.60
N LYS A 299 -23.24 7.66 3.90
CA LYS A 299 -22.90 8.68 2.90
C LYS A 299 -21.66 8.20 2.14
N VAL A 300 -21.83 7.77 0.90
CA VAL A 300 -20.72 7.26 0.08
C VAL A 300 -20.51 8.15 -1.15
N LYS A 301 -19.28 8.66 -1.30
CA LYS A 301 -18.77 9.33 -2.50
C LYS A 301 -17.68 8.49 -3.15
N PHE A 302 -17.33 8.82 -4.38
CA PHE A 302 -16.11 8.29 -4.99
C PHE A 302 -15.12 9.41 -5.28
N ASP A 303 -13.83 9.11 -5.23
CA ASP A 303 -12.77 10.04 -5.61
C ASP A 303 -12.96 10.56 -7.04
N ARG A 304 -12.33 11.68 -7.39
CA ARG A 304 -12.36 12.14 -8.79
C ARG A 304 -11.76 11.07 -9.71
N SER A 305 -12.33 10.92 -10.91
CA SER A 305 -11.88 9.88 -11.85
C SER A 305 -10.47 10.11 -12.40
N ASP A 306 -9.90 11.30 -12.23
CA ASP A 306 -8.58 11.70 -12.72
C ASP A 306 -7.46 11.57 -11.66
N VAL A 307 -7.77 11.16 -10.43
CA VAL A 307 -6.81 10.87 -9.37
C VAL A 307 -7.02 9.46 -8.84
N ILE A 308 -5.92 8.76 -8.55
CA ILE A 308 -5.96 7.50 -7.82
C ILE A 308 -5.85 7.81 -6.33
N SER A 309 -6.85 7.40 -5.55
CA SER A 309 -6.82 7.42 -4.10
C SER A 309 -6.42 6.07 -3.55
N HIS A 310 -5.15 5.96 -3.21
CA HIS A 310 -4.55 4.72 -2.72
C HIS A 310 -4.40 4.68 -1.19
N ALA A 311 -4.96 5.66 -0.48
CA ALA A 311 -5.02 5.68 0.98
C ALA A 311 -5.93 4.57 1.57
N LYS A 312 -5.56 4.11 2.77
CA LYS A 312 -6.41 3.25 3.62
C LYS A 312 -6.49 3.90 5.00
N LEU A 313 -7.43 4.85 5.11
CA LEU A 313 -7.62 5.68 6.30
C LEU A 313 -9.01 5.43 6.87
N LEU A 314 -9.06 5.10 8.15
CA LEU A 314 -10.30 5.07 8.93
C LEU A 314 -10.14 6.05 10.09
N ILE A 315 -11.15 6.89 10.35
CA ILE A 315 -11.22 7.74 11.53
C ILE A 315 -12.52 7.40 12.25
N VAL A 316 -12.43 7.03 13.51
CA VAL A 316 -13.56 6.76 14.39
C VAL A 316 -13.48 7.70 15.57
N ASP A 317 -14.42 8.64 15.65
CA ASP A 317 -14.41 9.72 16.64
C ASP A 317 -13.05 10.43 16.71
N ASP A 318 -12.23 10.16 17.73
CA ASP A 318 -10.91 10.79 17.96
C ASP A 318 -9.74 9.79 17.85
N ILE A 319 -9.95 8.70 17.10
CA ILE A 319 -8.95 7.66 16.84
C ILE A 319 -8.88 7.42 15.33
N ALA A 320 -7.69 7.28 14.77
CA ALA A 320 -7.49 6.99 13.35
C ALA A 320 -6.71 5.69 13.14
N THR A 321 -6.87 5.07 11.97
CA THR A 321 -6.01 4.00 11.49
C THR A 321 -5.37 4.38 10.17
N VAL A 322 -4.07 4.10 10.04
CA VAL A 322 -3.28 4.31 8.81
C VAL A 322 -2.45 3.06 8.57
N GLY A 323 -2.36 2.61 7.33
CA GLY A 323 -1.60 1.41 7.01
C GLY A 323 -1.71 0.99 5.56
N SER A 324 -1.33 -0.25 5.30
CA SER A 324 -1.31 -0.83 3.97
C SER A 324 -2.59 -1.63 3.63
N MET A 325 -3.42 -2.00 4.60
CA MET A 325 -4.46 -3.03 4.38
C MET A 325 -5.70 -2.52 3.63
N ASN A 326 -5.92 -3.07 2.44
CA ASN A 326 -7.21 -2.97 1.74
C ASN A 326 -8.30 -3.82 2.42
N TRP A 327 -9.57 -3.40 2.36
CA TRP A 327 -10.68 -4.14 2.98
C TRP A 327 -11.23 -5.23 2.05
N GLY A 328 -10.42 -6.27 1.86
CA GLY A 328 -10.77 -7.48 1.15
C GLY A 328 -10.09 -8.71 1.73
N PHE A 329 -10.48 -9.91 1.29
CA PHE A 329 -9.97 -11.15 1.89
C PHE A 329 -8.45 -11.28 1.80
N GLY A 330 -7.84 -10.71 0.75
CA GLY A 330 -6.38 -10.61 0.61
C GLY A 330 -5.72 -9.94 1.82
N GLY A 331 -6.10 -8.69 2.12
CA GLY A 331 -5.52 -7.95 3.25
C GLY A 331 -5.81 -8.57 4.61
N PHE A 332 -7.04 -9.03 4.85
CA PHE A 332 -7.42 -9.61 6.15
C PHE A 332 -6.78 -10.98 6.44
N ARG A 333 -6.42 -11.77 5.41
CA ARG A 333 -6.08 -13.18 5.60
C ARG A 333 -4.84 -13.68 4.88
N ARG A 334 -4.42 -13.03 3.80
CA ARG A 334 -3.36 -13.55 2.92
C ARG A 334 -2.10 -12.70 2.93
N TYR A 335 -2.22 -11.39 2.85
CA TYR A 335 -1.08 -10.52 2.62
C TYR A 335 -0.36 -10.13 3.91
N HIS A 336 0.91 -9.75 3.77
CA HIS A 336 1.70 -9.12 4.81
C HIS A 336 1.38 -7.64 4.88
N GLU A 337 0.80 -7.24 6.00
CA GLU A 337 0.23 -5.90 6.18
C GLU A 337 0.80 -5.25 7.44
N ILE A 338 1.01 -3.94 7.38
CA ILE A 338 1.39 -3.12 8.53
C ILE A 338 0.35 -2.01 8.70
N ASN A 339 -0.21 -1.89 9.89
CA ASN A 339 -1.27 -0.93 10.18
C ASN A 339 -1.10 -0.37 11.58
N ALA A 340 -1.43 0.90 11.77
CA ALA A 340 -1.44 1.54 13.06
C ALA A 340 -2.84 1.98 13.47
N ILE A 341 -3.08 1.97 14.78
CA ILE A 341 -4.15 2.71 15.44
C ILE A 341 -3.49 3.87 16.20
N VAL A 342 -3.98 5.08 15.99
CA VAL A 342 -3.40 6.33 16.49
C VAL A 342 -4.47 7.13 17.20
N SER A 343 -4.17 7.57 18.42
CA SER A 343 -5.03 8.46 19.21
C SER A 343 -4.32 9.76 19.62
N GLU A 344 -3.15 10.03 19.01
CA GLU A 344 -2.42 11.28 19.23
C GLU A 344 -3.18 12.44 18.58
N GLU A 345 -3.60 13.41 19.40
CA GLU A 345 -4.56 14.45 19.02
C GLU A 345 -4.14 15.21 17.75
N THR A 346 -2.85 15.58 17.64
CA THR A 346 -2.36 16.33 16.48
C THR A 346 -2.48 15.51 15.20
N SER A 347 -2.04 14.25 15.22
CA SER A 347 -2.09 13.34 14.06
C SER A 347 -3.52 13.05 13.66
N VAL A 348 -4.42 12.81 14.62
CA VAL A 348 -5.84 12.58 14.33
C VAL A 348 -6.49 13.85 13.76
N SER A 349 -6.18 15.02 14.31
CA SER A 349 -6.69 16.31 13.80
C SER A 349 -6.19 16.59 12.37
N ASP A 350 -4.90 16.33 12.11
CA ASP A 350 -4.30 16.43 10.77
C ASP A 350 -4.99 15.50 9.77
N LEU A 351 -5.21 14.23 10.13
CA LEU A 351 -5.90 13.25 9.29
C LEU A 351 -7.37 13.61 9.07
N LYS A 352 -8.07 14.16 10.06
CA LYS A 352 -9.44 14.69 9.88
C LYS A 352 -9.46 15.81 8.86
N ARG A 353 -8.54 16.79 8.98
CA ARG A 353 -8.43 17.89 8.00
C ARG A 353 -8.13 17.38 6.59
N TYR A 354 -7.27 16.37 6.48
CA TYR A 354 -7.00 15.72 5.20
C TYR A 354 -8.24 15.02 4.64
N PHE A 355 -8.96 14.25 5.46
CA PHE A 355 -10.18 13.58 5.03
C PHE A 355 -11.26 14.57 4.56
N GLU A 356 -11.42 15.73 5.20
CA GLU A 356 -12.34 16.75 4.71
C GLU A 356 -12.00 17.23 3.30
N VAL A 357 -10.70 17.37 2.97
CA VAL A 357 -10.28 17.72 1.61
C VAL A 357 -10.71 16.63 0.63
N LEU A 358 -10.40 15.36 0.93
CA LEU A 358 -10.81 14.23 0.09
C LEU A 358 -12.34 14.17 -0.08
N TRP A 359 -13.08 14.40 1.01
CA TRP A 359 -14.53 14.40 1.03
C TRP A 359 -15.14 15.49 0.15
N GLU A 360 -14.58 16.70 0.17
CA GLU A 360 -15.04 17.82 -0.64
C GLU A 360 -14.70 17.65 -2.13
N GLU A 361 -13.55 17.06 -2.45
CA GLU A 361 -13.17 16.77 -3.85
C GLU A 361 -13.96 15.61 -4.47
N ALA A 362 -14.41 14.66 -3.66
CA ALA A 362 -15.13 13.47 -4.11
C ALA A 362 -16.54 13.78 -4.64
N GLU A 363 -17.01 13.02 -5.64
CA GLU A 363 -18.29 13.23 -6.36
C GLU A 363 -19.34 12.13 -6.14
#